data_AF-A0AAF0JNV4-F1
#
_entry.id   AF-A0AAF0JNV4-F1
#
_cell.length_a   1.000
_cell.length_b   1.000
_cell.length_c   1.000
_cell.angle_alpha   90.00
_cell.angle_beta   90.00
_cell.angle_gamma   90.00
#
_symmetry.space_group_name_H-M   'P 1'
#
loop_
_entity.id
_entity.type
_entity.pdbx_description
1 polymer ?
#
loop_
_entity_poly.entity_id
_entity_poly.type
_entity_poly.pdbx_seq_one_letter_code
_entity_poly.pdbx_strand_id
1 'polypeptide(L)'
;MKKEARILFLKECSRGYAFIVCRGKSIEEISIHRGYDLREGLKKLKTLEEIRYFYCIDSCEQGVIGSLGIKCIRYSVLDPDILFNIKRVLSSLCYIIDVFGKSKPISVTHVCISKSY
;
A
#
# COMPACT_ATOMS: atom_id res chain seq x y z
N MET A 1 4.11 23.49 11.46
CA MET A 1 3.44 22.16 11.41
C MET A 1 4.48 21.07 11.25
N LYS A 2 4.58 20.11 12.19
CA LYS A 2 5.37 18.89 11.96
C LYS A 2 4.69 18.13 10.82
N LYS A 3 5.35 17.99 9.67
CA LYS A 3 4.84 17.18 8.56
C LYS A 3 4.63 15.75 9.08
N GLU A 4 3.39 15.29 9.14
CA GLU A 4 3.10 13.89 9.43
C GLU A 4 3.82 13.03 8.38
N ALA A 5 4.50 11.98 8.85
CA ALA A 5 5.24 11.06 8.00
C ALA A 5 4.28 10.18 7.20
N ARG A 6 4.69 9.77 5.99
CA ARG A 6 3.91 8.81 5.20
C ARG A 6 4.13 7.39 5.70
N ILE A 7 3.02 6.67 5.78
CA ILE A 7 2.96 5.27 6.19
C ILE A 7 2.46 4.46 4.99
N LEU A 8 3.25 3.49 4.57
CA LEU A 8 2.86 2.49 3.59
C LEU A 8 2.15 1.33 4.29
N PHE A 9 0.92 1.07 3.88
CA PHE A 9 0.22 -0.16 4.19
C PHE A 9 0.27 -1.06 2.97
N LEU A 10 0.64 -2.31 3.17
CA LEU A 10 0.65 -3.28 2.09
C LEU A 10 0.05 -4.62 2.49
N LYS A 11 -0.46 -5.30 1.49
CA LYS A 11 -0.97 -6.67 1.58
C LYS A 11 -0.49 -7.44 0.36
N GLU A 12 0.07 -8.61 0.62
CA GLU A 12 0.35 -9.61 -0.40
C GLU A 12 -0.96 -10.31 -0.79
N CYS A 13 -1.18 -10.42 -2.10
CA CYS A 13 -2.34 -11.03 -2.72
C CYS A 13 -1.88 -12.29 -3.49
N SER A 14 -2.81 -13.13 -3.95
CA SER A 14 -2.42 -14.39 -4.62
C SER A 14 -1.66 -14.18 -5.94
N ARG A 15 -1.83 -13.01 -6.57
CA ARG A 15 -1.21 -12.64 -7.86
C ARG A 15 -0.47 -11.30 -7.84
N GLY A 16 -0.07 -10.84 -6.65
CA GLY A 16 0.80 -9.68 -6.50
C GLY A 16 0.56 -8.90 -5.23
N TYR A 17 0.56 -7.57 -5.29
CA TYR A 17 0.56 -6.71 -4.10
C TYR A 17 -0.43 -5.56 -4.22
N ALA A 18 -1.06 -5.22 -3.11
CA ALA A 18 -1.84 -4.00 -2.95
C ALA A 18 -1.14 -3.06 -1.97
N PHE A 19 -1.10 -1.78 -2.32
CA PHE A 19 -0.43 -0.72 -1.57
C PHE A 19 -1.40 0.43 -1.30
N ILE A 20 -1.35 0.96 -0.08
CA ILE A 20 -2.00 2.22 0.30
C ILE A 20 -0.99 3.06 1.06
N VAL A 21 -0.81 4.31 0.66
CA VAL A 21 0.03 5.27 1.37
C VAL A 21 -0.86 6.29 2.06
N CYS A 22 -0.68 6.44 3.36
CA CYS A 22 -1.41 7.41 4.18
C CYS A 22 -0.48 8.47 4.75
N ARG A 23 -1.05 9.65 4.99
CA ARG A 23 -0.46 10.71 5.80
C ARG A 23 -1.49 11.17 6.83
N GLY A 24 -1.20 10.89 8.10
CA GLY A 24 -2.20 11.01 9.16
C GLY A 24 -3.43 10.14 8.85
N LYS A 25 -4.60 10.79 8.80
CA LYS A 25 -5.89 10.15 8.47
C LYS A 25 -6.25 10.18 6.98
N SER A 26 -5.39 10.74 6.12
CA SER A 26 -5.67 10.90 4.69
C SER A 26 -4.95 9.82 3.88
N ILE A 27 -5.68 9.20 2.94
CA ILE A 27 -5.09 8.35 1.90
C ILE A 27 -4.55 9.28 0.81
N GLU A 28 -3.26 9.17 0.51
CA GLU A 28 -2.60 9.95 -0.56
C GLU A 28 -2.40 9.15 -1.84
N GLU A 29 -2.16 7.85 -1.72
CA GLU A 29 -1.89 6.99 -2.88
C GLU A 29 -2.47 5.59 -2.67
N ILE A 30 -3.05 5.03 -3.73
CA ILE A 30 -3.46 3.63 -3.81
C ILE A 30 -2.83 3.06 -5.08
N SER A 31 -2.18 1.91 -4.96
CA SER A 31 -1.56 1.24 -6.08
C SER A 31 -1.72 -0.28 -5.98
N ILE A 32 -1.82 -0.91 -7.14
CA ILE A 32 -1.87 -2.36 -7.28
C ILE A 32 -0.76 -2.81 -8.23
N HIS A 33 -0.05 -3.85 -7.85
CA HIS A 33 0.97 -4.47 -8.68
C HIS A 33 0.59 -5.93 -8.93
N ARG A 34 0.48 -6.29 -10.22
CA ARG A 34 0.36 -7.69 -10.64
C ARG A 34 1.75 -8.25 -10.87
N GLY A 35 2.06 -9.37 -10.24
CA GLY A 35 3.39 -9.97 -10.23
C GLY A 35 3.95 -10.15 -8.81
N TYR A 36 4.87 -11.09 -8.66
CA TYR A 36 5.43 -11.49 -7.36
C TYR A 36 6.71 -10.71 -6.99
N ASP A 37 7.12 -9.73 -7.80
CA ASP A 37 8.27 -8.88 -7.48
C ASP A 37 7.80 -7.64 -6.70
N LEU A 38 7.95 -7.68 -5.38
CA LEU A 38 7.61 -6.58 -4.49
C LEU A 38 8.39 -5.30 -4.82
N ARG A 39 9.67 -5.41 -5.22
CA ARG A 39 10.52 -4.25 -5.51
C ARG A 39 10.01 -3.50 -6.74
N GLU A 40 9.62 -4.22 -7.78
CA GLU A 40 8.97 -3.63 -8.96
C GLU A 40 7.60 -3.02 -8.63
N GLY A 41 6.86 -3.58 -7.66
CA GLY A 41 5.65 -2.98 -7.12
C GLY A 41 5.90 -1.64 -6.44
N LEU A 42 6.89 -1.59 -5.55
CA LEU A 42 7.23 -0.40 -4.78
C LEU A 42 7.73 0.75 -5.66
N LYS A 43 8.53 0.46 -6.69
CA LYS A 43 9.02 1.47 -7.65
C LYS A 43 7.90 2.23 -8.38
N LYS A 44 6.69 1.67 -8.45
CA LYS A 44 5.52 2.31 -9.08
C LYS A 44 4.84 3.34 -8.17
N LEU A 45 5.21 3.39 -6.88
CA LEU A 45 4.67 4.37 -5.94
C LEU A 45 5.35 5.73 -6.17
N LYS A 46 4.55 6.74 -6.51
CA LYS A 46 5.04 8.11 -6.72
C LYS A 46 5.56 8.73 -5.42
N THR A 47 5.02 8.30 -4.29
CA THR A 47 5.38 8.82 -2.97
C THR A 47 6.51 8.05 -2.29
N LEU A 48 7.12 7.05 -2.95
CA LEU A 48 8.07 6.10 -2.33
C LEU A 48 9.18 6.78 -1.53
N GLU A 49 9.82 7.82 -2.09
CA GLU A 49 10.95 8.52 -1.45
C GLU A 49 10.55 9.24 -0.15
N GLU A 50 9.26 9.52 0.04
CA GLU A 50 8.75 10.22 1.21
C GLU A 50 8.14 9.26 2.27
N ILE A 51 8.09 7.96 1.98
CA ILE A 51 7.60 6.93 2.90
C ILE A 51 8.69 6.65 3.93
N ARG A 52 8.35 6.80 5.22
CA ARG A 52 9.29 6.53 6.32
C ARG A 52 8.95 5.28 7.10
N TYR A 53 7.69 4.88 7.04
CA TYR A 53 7.17 3.77 7.83
C TYR A 53 6.35 2.83 6.96
N PHE A 54 6.31 1.56 7.31
CA PHE A 54 5.43 0.59 6.67
C PHE A 54 4.78 -0.35 7.68
N TYR A 55 3.60 -0.85 7.32
CA TYR A 55 2.86 -1.87 8.04
C TYR A 55 2.32 -2.92 7.06
N CYS A 56 2.57 -4.19 7.36
CA CYS A 56 2.03 -5.31 6.59
C CYS A 56 0.79 -5.87 7.27
N ILE A 57 -0.30 -6.02 6.52
CA ILE A 57 -1.58 -6.45 7.08
C ILE A 57 -1.54 -7.90 7.59
N ASP A 58 -0.70 -8.76 7.00
CA ASP A 58 -0.53 -10.16 7.39
C ASP A 58 0.97 -10.55 7.38
N SER A 59 1.44 -11.13 6.27
CA SER A 59 2.84 -11.43 5.97
C SER A 59 3.25 -10.71 4.69
N CYS A 60 4.51 -10.30 4.62
CA CYS A 60 5.11 -9.69 3.44
C CYS A 60 6.64 -9.85 3.54
N GLU A 61 7.35 -9.63 2.44
CA GLU A 61 8.82 -9.60 2.41
C GLU A 61 9.38 -8.32 3.09
N GLN A 62 9.33 -8.28 4.43
CA GLN A 62 9.76 -7.13 5.23
C GLN A 62 11.22 -6.74 4.96
N GLY A 63 12.09 -7.70 4.62
CA GLY A 63 13.50 -7.45 4.29
C GLY A 63 13.67 -6.56 3.05
N VAL A 64 12.83 -6.74 2.02
CA VAL A 64 12.87 -5.91 0.81
C VAL A 64 12.53 -4.47 1.15
N ILE A 65 11.47 -4.25 1.92
CA ILE A 65 11.03 -2.89 2.30
C ILE A 65 12.03 -2.24 3.26
N GLY A 66 12.55 -2.99 4.22
CA GLY A 66 13.58 -2.52 5.15
C GLY A 66 14.88 -2.12 4.46
N SER A 67 15.25 -2.80 3.37
CA SER A 67 16.43 -2.44 2.55
C SER A 67 16.33 -1.07 1.88
N LEU A 68 15.11 -0.50 1.77
CA LEU A 68 14.86 0.85 1.27
C LEU A 68 14.96 1.92 2.38
N GLY A 69 15.35 1.55 3.60
CA GLY A 69 15.41 2.45 4.75
C GLY A 69 14.05 2.77 5.39
N ILE A 70 12.99 2.08 4.97
CA ILE A 70 11.63 2.27 5.49
C ILE A 70 11.45 1.42 6.75
N LYS A 71 10.98 2.03 7.84
CA LYS A 71 10.89 1.37 9.15
C LYS A 71 9.56 0.63 9.33
N CYS A 72 9.62 -0.61 9.78
CA CYS A 72 8.41 -1.34 10.17
C CYS A 72 7.80 -0.74 11.43
N ILE A 73 6.50 -0.48 11.45
CA ILE A 73 5.76 -0.03 12.64
C ILE A 73 4.92 -1.15 13.23
N ARG A 74 4.69 -1.08 14.55
CA ARG A 74 3.89 -2.07 15.28
C ARG A 74 2.42 -1.67 15.31
N TYR A 75 1.55 -2.67 15.37
CA TYR A 75 0.10 -2.52 15.46
C TYR A 75 -0.33 -1.54 16.56
N SER A 76 0.31 -1.59 17.73
CA SER A 76 -0.03 -0.76 18.90
C SER A 76 0.14 0.75 18.70
N VAL A 77 0.81 1.18 17.63
CA VAL A 77 1.07 2.60 17.33
C VAL A 77 0.04 3.16 16.35
N LEU A 78 -0.77 2.30 15.73
CA LEU A 78 -1.75 2.69 14.71
C LEU A 78 -3.11 2.97 15.32
N ASP A 79 -3.78 3.99 14.79
CA ASP A 79 -5.20 4.25 15.05
C ASP A 79 -6.02 3.04 14.56
N PRO A 80 -6.76 2.34 15.45
CA PRO A 80 -7.49 1.13 15.10
C PRO A 80 -8.53 1.32 13.99
N ASP A 81 -9.18 2.48 13.92
CA ASP A 81 -10.21 2.78 12.93
C ASP A 81 -9.60 2.93 11.53
N ILE A 82 -8.45 3.61 11.46
CA ILE A 82 -7.69 3.71 10.21
C ILE A 82 -7.27 2.33 9.75
N LEU A 83 -6.70 1.53 10.66
CA LEU A 83 -6.20 0.21 10.31
C LEU A 83 -7.32 -0.73 9.85
N PHE A 84 -8.49 -0.71 10.50
CA PHE A 84 -9.64 -1.50 10.08
C PHE A 84 -10.09 -1.13 8.66
N ASN A 85 -10.22 0.17 8.37
CA ASN A 85 -10.60 0.65 7.04
C ASN A 85 -9.57 0.27 5.98
N ILE A 86 -8.27 0.45 6.28
CA ILE A 86 -7.19 0.10 5.37
C ILE A 86 -7.14 -1.40 5.09
N LYS A 87 -7.33 -2.25 6.12
CA LYS A 87 -7.44 -3.71 5.96
C LYS A 87 -8.56 -4.10 5.00
N ARG A 88 -9.74 -3.48 5.15
CA ARG A 88 -10.87 -3.71 4.26
C ARG A 88 -10.55 -3.28 2.83
N VAL A 89 -10.00 -2.08 2.62
CA VAL A 89 -9.67 -1.57 1.28
C VAL A 89 -8.62 -2.46 0.61
N LEU A 90 -7.54 -2.80 1.30
CA LEU A 90 -6.50 -3.69 0.77
C LEU A 90 -7.05 -5.08 0.41
N SER A 91 -7.98 -5.62 1.20
CA SER A 91 -8.61 -6.91 0.89
C SER A 91 -9.48 -6.83 -0.37
N SER A 92 -10.23 -5.74 -0.55
CA SER A 92 -10.98 -5.49 -1.79
C SER A 92 -10.05 -5.32 -3.00
N LEU A 93 -8.91 -4.64 -2.84
CA LEU A 93 -7.92 -4.50 -3.90
C LEU A 93 -7.28 -5.84 -4.27
N CYS A 94 -6.94 -6.69 -3.30
CA CYS A 94 -6.47 -8.05 -3.57
C CYS A 94 -7.52 -8.85 -4.33
N TYR A 95 -8.79 -8.80 -3.93
CA TYR A 95 -9.87 -9.46 -4.66
C TYR A 95 -9.95 -9.01 -6.12
N ILE A 96 -9.80 -7.70 -6.39
CA ILE A 96 -9.73 -7.16 -7.76
C ILE A 96 -8.52 -7.74 -8.52
N ILE A 97 -7.33 -7.76 -7.92
CA ILE A 97 -6.13 -8.34 -8.55
C ILE A 97 -6.36 -9.82 -8.89
N ASP A 98 -6.96 -10.58 -7.98
CA ASP A 98 -7.15 -12.02 -8.10
C ASP A 98 -8.23 -12.39 -9.14
N VAL A 99 -9.35 -11.64 -9.18
CA VAL A 99 -10.46 -11.88 -10.11
C VAL A 99 -10.13 -11.37 -11.52
N PHE A 100 -9.65 -10.14 -11.64
CA PHE A 100 -9.29 -9.56 -12.94
C PHE A 100 -7.93 -10.04 -13.47
N GLY A 101 -7.24 -10.89 -12.72
CA GLY A 101 -6.07 -11.63 -13.19
C GLY A 101 -6.42 -12.81 -14.12
N LYS A 102 -7.69 -13.18 -14.25
CA LYS A 102 -8.16 -14.20 -15.22
C LYS A 102 -8.45 -13.62 -16.61
N SER A 103 -8.56 -12.31 -16.74
CA SER A 103 -8.74 -11.58 -17.99
C SER A 103 -7.44 -10.84 -18.35
N LYS A 104 -7.15 -10.75 -19.66
CA LYS A 104 -5.95 -10.13 -20.28
C LYS A 104 -5.44 -8.86 -19.57
N PRO A 105 -4.13 -8.53 -19.63
CA PRO A 105 -3.49 -7.55 -18.76
C PRO A 105 -4.20 -6.20 -18.85
N ILE A 106 -4.86 -5.81 -17.76
CA ILE A 106 -5.49 -4.50 -17.63
C ILE A 106 -4.40 -3.53 -17.18
N SER A 107 -4.18 -2.52 -18.01
CA SER A 107 -3.39 -1.32 -17.74
C SER A 107 -3.64 -0.81 -16.32
N VAL A 108 -2.56 -0.49 -15.62
CA VAL A 108 -2.58 0.06 -14.25
C VAL A 108 -3.49 1.29 -14.20
N THR A 109 -4.59 1.21 -13.45
CA THR A 109 -5.45 2.37 -13.18
C THR A 109 -5.00 3.03 -11.88
N HIS A 110 -4.37 4.21 -11.99
CA HIS A 110 -4.15 5.08 -10.83
C HIS A 110 -5.44 5.85 -10.55
N VAL A 111 -6.08 5.58 -9.42
CA VAL A 111 -7.21 6.39 -8.94
C VAL A 111 -6.65 7.46 -7.99
N CYS A 112 -6.50 8.69 -8.49
CA CYS A 112 -6.19 9.84 -7.66
C CYS A 112 -7.49 10.47 -7.16
N ILE A 113 -7.70 10.49 -5.84
CA ILE A 113 -8.80 11.25 -5.23
C ILE A 113 -8.27 12.65 -4.95
N SER A 114 -8.57 13.62 -5.83
CA SER A 114 -8.35 15.04 -5.53
C SER A 114 -9.49 15.55 -4.64
N LYS A 115 -9.16 16.04 -3.43
CA LYS A 115 -10.11 16.83 -2.64
C LYS A 115 -10.32 18.17 -3.33
N SER A 116 -11.55 18.46 -3.75
CA SER A 116 -11.98 19.82 -4.04
C SER A 116 -12.27 20.52 -2.71
N TYR A 117 -11.59 21.64 -2.46
CA TYR A 117 -11.88 22.56 -1.36
C TYR A 117 -13.14 23.38 -1.64
#